data_AF-A0A7V9EDF9-F1
#
_entry.id   AF-A0A7V9EDF9-F1
#
_cell.length_a   1.000
_cell.length_b   1.000
_cell.length_c   1.000
_cell.angle_alpha   90.00
_cell.angle_beta   90.00
_cell.angle_gamma   90.00
#
_symmetry.space_group_name_H-M   'P 1'
#
loop_
_entity.id
_entity.type
_entity.pdbx_description
1 polymer ?
#
loop_
_entity_poly.entity_id
_entity_poly.type
_entity_poly.pdbx_seq_one_letter_code
_entity_poly.pdbx_strand_id
1 'polypeptide(L)'
;MRHLKRMRPSPALVVAFIALFVAGAGTATAARLISGKQIRNNSVTGTDIRNNSLGNRDVKNGSLLLRDFKSGQVPAGPQGRAGRDGFGALLYVSKDFTVGASAAAGQGTTPCPTGTYPTGGDAYVTDTMGKVIDDTLLQGQFFTFDTQSGNTPNGWRAFTAANDPVAKVLVVEAICANASFRPTVILQTRQRSPDRRALPARR
;
A
#
# COMPACT_ATOMS: atom_id res chain seq x y z
N MET A 1 35.79 13.07 -93.40
CA MET A 1 35.15 13.53 -92.14
C MET A 1 35.35 12.42 -91.12
N ARG A 2 35.92 12.53 -89.92
CA ARG A 2 36.46 13.61 -89.09
C ARG A 2 37.58 12.95 -88.26
N HIS A 3 38.72 13.62 -88.14
CA HIS A 3 39.81 13.19 -87.27
C HIS A 3 39.36 13.19 -85.80
N LEU A 4 39.27 12.02 -85.18
CA LEU A 4 39.37 11.89 -83.72
C LEU A 4 40.82 12.19 -83.35
N LYS A 5 41.15 13.48 -83.32
CA LYS A 5 42.43 14.02 -82.88
C LYS A 5 42.66 13.49 -81.46
N ARG A 6 43.65 12.61 -81.34
CA ARG A 6 44.16 11.97 -80.13
C ARG A 6 44.16 12.98 -78.98
N MET A 7 43.10 13.01 -78.18
CA MET A 7 43.02 13.81 -76.97
C MET A 7 43.94 13.14 -75.96
N ARG A 8 45.23 13.48 -76.03
CA ARG A 8 46.13 13.24 -74.90
C ARG A 8 45.77 14.31 -73.87
N PRO A 9 45.03 13.97 -72.80
CA PRO A 9 44.79 14.95 -71.74
C PRO A 9 46.14 15.49 -71.29
N SER A 10 46.25 16.81 -71.10
CA SER A 10 47.49 17.40 -70.61
C SER A 10 47.82 16.78 -69.24
N PRO A 11 49.10 16.58 -68.91
CA PRO A 11 49.49 16.05 -67.59
C PRO A 11 48.86 16.86 -66.44
N ALA A 12 48.71 18.17 -66.61
CA ALA A 12 48.03 19.05 -65.68
C ALA A 12 46.54 18.69 -65.48
N LEU A 13 45.83 18.30 -66.54
CA LEU A 13 44.43 17.90 -66.47
C LEU A 13 44.26 16.55 -65.76
N VAL A 14 45.19 15.61 -65.96
CA VAL A 14 45.20 14.33 -65.23
C VAL A 14 45.39 14.56 -63.74
N VAL A 15 46.36 15.40 -63.36
CA VAL A 15 46.60 15.77 -61.95
C VAL A 15 45.39 16.48 -61.35
N ALA A 16 44.76 17.40 -62.10
CA ALA A 16 43.56 18.10 -61.65
C ALA A 16 42.39 17.15 -61.38
N PHE A 17 42.17 16.16 -62.24
CA PHE A 17 41.13 15.15 -62.01
C PHE A 17 41.44 14.25 -60.82
N ILE A 18 42.69 13.79 -60.65
CA ILE A 18 43.09 12.99 -59.49
C ILE A 18 42.91 13.79 -58.19
N ALA A 19 43.37 15.04 -58.17
CA ALA A 19 43.19 15.93 -57.02
C ALA A 19 41.71 16.14 -56.70
N LEU A 20 40.86 16.32 -57.72
CA LEU A 20 39.41 16.44 -57.55
C LEU A 20 38.77 15.16 -57.01
N PHE A 21 39.17 13.99 -57.49
CA PHE A 21 38.69 12.71 -56.98
C PHE A 21 39.12 12.47 -55.53
N VAL A 22 40.37 12.77 -55.18
CA VAL A 22 40.88 12.63 -53.81
C VAL A 22 40.20 13.63 -52.86
N ALA A 23 40.03 14.89 -53.30
CA ALA A 23 39.33 15.91 -52.52
C ALA A 23 37.84 15.58 -52.33
N GLY A 24 37.19 14.99 -53.34
CA GLY A 24 35.77 14.61 -53.30
C GLY A 24 35.48 13.28 -52.61
N ALA A 25 36.45 12.36 -52.53
CA ALA A 25 36.24 11.03 -51.95
C ALA A 25 36.03 11.02 -50.42
N GLY A 26 36.42 12.08 -49.71
CA GLY A 26 36.37 12.12 -48.24
C GLY A 26 34.98 12.35 -47.65
N THR A 27 34.04 12.97 -48.36
CA THR A 27 32.75 13.38 -47.77
C THR A 27 31.71 12.25 -47.74
N ALA A 28 31.82 11.27 -48.64
CA ALA A 28 30.83 10.20 -48.79
C ALA A 28 30.88 9.13 -47.69
N THR A 29 32.00 9.00 -46.97
CA THR A 29 32.20 7.98 -45.92
C THR A 29 31.75 8.43 -44.54
N ALA A 30 31.61 9.74 -44.29
CA ALA A 30 31.27 10.27 -42.97
C ALA A 30 29.88 9.80 -42.48
N ALA A 31 28.90 9.70 -43.37
CA ALA A 31 27.54 9.28 -43.01
C ALA A 31 27.43 7.83 -42.51
N ARG A 32 28.40 6.97 -42.85
CA ARG A 32 28.46 5.56 -42.38
C ARG A 32 29.35 5.37 -41.15
N LEU A 33 30.19 6.36 -40.82
CA LEU A 33 31.22 6.24 -39.79
C LEU A 33 30.83 6.93 -38.48
N ILE A 34 29.87 7.86 -38.49
CA ILE A 34 29.42 8.51 -37.26
C ILE A 34 28.56 7.54 -36.45
N SER A 35 29.17 6.95 -35.44
CA SER A 35 28.49 6.13 -34.44
C SER A 35 28.04 6.98 -33.26
N GLY A 36 27.12 6.46 -32.43
CA GLY A 36 26.69 7.14 -31.20
C GLY A 36 27.84 7.51 -30.24
N LYS A 37 29.00 6.84 -30.32
CA LYS A 37 30.18 7.17 -29.50
C LYS A 37 30.82 8.52 -29.85
N GLN A 38 30.61 9.00 -31.07
CA GLN A 38 31.13 10.30 -31.53
C GLN A 38 30.14 11.43 -31.29
N ILE A 39 28.92 11.10 -30.84
CA ILE A 39 27.91 12.08 -30.47
C ILE A 39 28.08 12.39 -29.00
N ARG A 40 28.18 13.68 -28.67
CA ARG A 40 28.26 14.12 -27.28
C ARG A 40 26.93 13.82 -26.57
N ASN A 41 26.99 13.28 -25.36
CA ASN A 41 25.77 13.02 -24.58
C ASN A 41 24.95 14.31 -24.39
N ASN A 42 23.63 14.18 -24.52
CA ASN A 42 22.64 15.27 -24.41
C ASN A 42 22.78 16.38 -25.47
N SER A 43 23.50 16.16 -26.59
CA SER A 43 23.61 17.16 -27.67
C SER A 43 22.55 17.03 -28.76
N VAL A 44 21.74 15.97 -28.74
CA VAL A 44 20.68 15.72 -29.72
C VAL A 44 19.38 16.30 -29.21
N THR A 45 18.74 17.13 -30.02
CA THR A 45 17.47 17.79 -29.72
C THR A 45 16.32 17.14 -30.48
N GLY A 46 15.08 17.50 -30.15
CA GLY A 46 13.90 16.98 -30.85
C GLY A 46 13.87 17.34 -32.34
N THR A 47 14.45 18.47 -32.76
CA THR A 47 14.52 18.88 -34.17
C THR A 47 15.46 18.03 -35.01
N ASP A 48 16.41 17.34 -34.36
CA ASP A 48 17.35 16.44 -35.04
C ASP A 48 16.74 15.06 -35.29
N ILE A 49 15.57 14.77 -34.68
CA ILE A 49 14.89 13.47 -34.74
C ILE A 49 13.70 13.57 -35.69
N ARG A 50 13.61 12.63 -36.64
CA ARG A 50 12.46 12.56 -37.55
C ARG A 50 11.18 12.25 -36.77
N ASN A 51 10.10 12.98 -37.06
CA ASN A 51 8.80 12.76 -36.42
C ASN A 51 8.34 11.31 -36.56
N ASN A 52 7.87 10.73 -35.45
CA ASN A 52 7.37 9.36 -35.34
C ASN A 52 8.38 8.26 -35.73
N SER A 53 9.69 8.54 -35.65
CA SER A 53 10.72 7.55 -36.02
C SER A 53 11.19 6.68 -34.85
N LEU A 54 10.94 7.09 -33.60
CA LEU A 54 11.35 6.34 -32.41
C LEU A 54 10.31 5.26 -32.08
N GLY A 55 10.76 4.01 -32.01
CA GLY A 55 9.95 2.85 -31.68
C GLY A 55 10.37 2.14 -30.40
N ASN A 56 9.77 0.97 -30.14
CA ASN A 56 10.01 0.18 -28.94
C ASN A 56 11.46 -0.30 -28.78
N ARG A 57 12.19 -0.51 -29.89
CA ARG A 57 13.59 -0.95 -29.88
C ARG A 57 14.57 0.17 -29.53
N ASP A 58 14.15 1.42 -29.70
CA ASP A 58 14.98 2.59 -29.44
C ASP A 58 14.91 3.05 -27.97
N VAL A 59 13.94 2.52 -27.21
CA VAL A 59 13.70 2.85 -25.81
C VAL A 59 13.95 1.65 -24.92
N LYS A 60 14.70 1.83 -23.84
CA LYS A 60 14.97 0.77 -22.86
C LYS A 60 13.69 0.43 -22.08
N ASN A 61 13.39 -0.86 -21.93
CA ASN A 61 12.23 -1.30 -21.15
C ASN A 61 12.31 -0.80 -19.70
N GLY A 62 11.20 -0.23 -19.21
CA GLY A 62 11.08 0.30 -17.85
C GLY A 62 11.84 1.59 -17.58
N SER A 63 12.39 2.26 -18.61
CA SER A 63 13.10 3.54 -18.41
C SER A 63 12.18 4.76 -18.39
N LEU A 64 10.96 4.65 -18.94
CA LEU A 64 9.99 5.75 -18.97
C LEU A 64 9.24 5.84 -17.65
N LEU A 65 9.15 7.07 -17.14
CA LEU A 65 8.43 7.43 -15.92
C LEU A 65 7.15 8.17 -16.28
N LEU A 66 6.22 8.28 -15.33
CA LEU A 66 4.94 8.97 -15.54
C LEU A 66 5.11 10.43 -16.02
N ARG A 67 6.18 11.11 -15.56
CA ARG A 67 6.52 12.49 -15.97
C ARG A 67 6.94 12.64 -17.42
N ASP A 68 7.32 11.55 -18.09
CA ASP A 68 7.71 11.56 -19.50
C ASP A 68 6.48 11.56 -20.42
N PHE A 69 5.29 11.34 -19.84
CA PHE A 69 4.01 11.35 -20.52
C PHE A 69 3.21 12.60 -20.15
N LYS A 70 2.47 13.13 -21.12
CA LYS A 70 1.46 14.17 -20.86
C LYS A 70 0.33 13.58 -20.00
N SER A 71 -0.35 14.45 -19.26
CA SER A 71 -1.54 14.07 -18.50
C SER A 71 -2.56 13.36 -19.39
N GLY A 72 -3.07 12.21 -18.93
CA GLY A 72 -4.04 11.40 -19.66
C GLY A 72 -3.47 10.44 -20.71
N GLN A 73 -2.15 10.42 -20.96
CA GLN A 73 -1.57 9.45 -21.90
C GLN A 73 -1.35 8.06 -21.30
N VAL A 74 -1.22 7.96 -19.97
CA VAL A 74 -1.10 6.69 -19.26
C VAL A 74 -2.46 6.36 -18.64
N PRO A 75 -3.12 5.27 -19.03
CA PRO A 75 -4.36 4.84 -18.41
C PRO A 75 -4.18 4.63 -16.91
N ALA A 76 -5.19 4.99 -16.12
CA ALA A 76 -5.20 4.63 -14.71
C ALA A 76 -5.09 3.11 -14.57
N GLY A 77 -4.37 2.67 -13.53
CA GLY A 77 -4.39 1.26 -13.15
C GLY A 77 -5.82 0.82 -12.78
N PRO A 78 -6.11 -0.48 -12.78
CA PRO A 78 -7.40 -0.98 -12.34
C PRO A 78 -7.70 -0.51 -10.92
N GLN A 79 -8.97 -0.23 -10.63
CA GLN A 79 -9.41 0.07 -9.27
C GLN A 79 -8.97 -1.05 -8.32
N GLY A 80 -8.49 -0.68 -7.14
CA GLY A 80 -8.19 -1.65 -6.07
C GLY A 80 -9.44 -2.46 -5.69
N ARG A 81 -9.25 -3.60 -5.02
CA ARG A 81 -10.37 -4.37 -4.47
C ARG A 81 -11.20 -3.49 -3.53
N ALA A 82 -12.52 -3.64 -3.56
CA ALA A 82 -13.38 -3.02 -2.55
C ALA A 82 -12.89 -3.41 -1.15
N GLY A 83 -12.93 -2.45 -0.21
CA GLY A 83 -12.72 -2.75 1.20
C GLY A 83 -13.71 -3.83 1.66
N ARG A 84 -13.31 -4.68 2.63
CA ARG A 84 -14.28 -5.53 3.32
C ARG A 84 -15.31 -4.63 4.01
N ASP A 85 -16.56 -5.07 4.07
CA ASP A 85 -17.65 -4.35 4.74
C ASP A 85 -17.14 -3.74 6.05
N GLY A 86 -17.18 -2.41 6.16
CA GLY A 86 -16.84 -1.73 7.39
C GLY A 86 -17.83 -2.11 8.49
N PHE A 87 -17.57 -1.67 9.72
CA PHE A 87 -18.65 -1.59 10.70
C PHE A 87 -19.79 -0.79 10.05
N GLY A 88 -21.01 -1.32 10.00
CA GLY A 88 -22.15 -0.61 9.43
C GLY A 88 -22.57 0.54 10.35
N ALA A 89 -23.72 0.43 11.00
CA ALA A 89 -24.14 1.40 12.01
C ALA A 89 -23.47 1.08 13.35
N LEU A 90 -22.99 2.12 14.04
CA LEU A 90 -22.59 2.04 15.45
C LEU A 90 -23.83 2.27 16.32
N LEU A 91 -24.00 1.44 17.33
CA LEU A 91 -25.03 1.54 18.34
C LEU A 91 -24.37 1.81 19.69
N TYR A 92 -24.82 2.86 20.35
CA TYR A 92 -24.42 3.18 21.70
C TYR A 92 -25.44 2.63 22.70
N VAL A 93 -24.96 1.91 23.72
CA VAL A 93 -25.77 1.39 24.82
C VAL A 93 -25.11 1.77 26.15
N SER A 94 -25.93 2.16 27.13
CA SER A 94 -25.48 2.52 28.47
C SER A 94 -26.41 1.88 29.50
N LYS A 95 -25.85 1.52 30.66
CA LYS A 95 -26.60 0.96 31.77
C LYS A 95 -25.99 1.36 33.11
N ASP A 96 -26.89 1.69 34.03
CA ASP A 96 -26.54 2.13 35.37
C ASP A 96 -26.62 0.98 36.38
N PHE A 97 -25.64 0.93 37.28
CA PHE A 97 -25.53 -0.06 38.33
C PHE A 97 -25.34 0.62 39.67
N THR A 98 -26.35 0.55 40.54
CA THR A 98 -26.24 1.08 41.91
C THR A 98 -25.29 0.20 42.73
N VAL A 99 -24.25 0.83 43.29
CA VAL A 99 -23.30 0.20 44.21
C VAL A 99 -23.56 0.77 45.60
N GLY A 100 -23.99 -0.09 46.54
CA GLY A 100 -24.32 0.33 47.90
C GLY A 100 -23.11 0.90 48.66
N ALA A 101 -23.40 1.73 49.66
CA ALA A 101 -22.39 2.23 50.59
C ALA A 101 -21.71 1.06 51.31
N SER A 102 -20.39 1.14 51.46
CA SER A 102 -19.54 0.11 52.06
C SER A 102 -19.69 -1.28 51.44
N ALA A 103 -20.17 -1.36 50.19
CA ALA A 103 -20.29 -2.63 49.49
C ALA A 103 -18.91 -3.19 49.10
N ALA A 104 -18.87 -4.50 48.81
CA ALA A 104 -17.77 -5.10 48.07
C ALA A 104 -17.59 -4.40 46.70
N ALA A 105 -16.49 -4.70 46.00
CA ALA A 105 -16.20 -4.12 44.69
C ALA A 105 -17.43 -4.23 43.77
N GLY A 106 -17.90 -3.07 43.31
CA GLY A 106 -19.05 -2.97 42.42
C GLY A 106 -18.68 -3.43 41.02
N GLN A 107 -19.63 -4.02 40.29
CA GLN A 107 -19.42 -4.41 38.90
C GLN A 107 -20.68 -4.16 38.08
N GLY A 108 -20.48 -3.73 36.83
CA GLY A 108 -21.55 -3.48 35.87
C GLY A 108 -21.19 -4.07 34.52
N THR A 109 -22.17 -4.63 33.81
CA THR A 109 -21.97 -5.17 32.46
C THR A 109 -23.10 -4.73 31.55
N THR A 110 -22.73 -4.04 30.49
CA THR A 110 -23.65 -3.58 29.45
C THR A 110 -23.48 -4.47 28.22
N PRO A 111 -24.37 -5.44 28.01
CA PRO A 111 -24.29 -6.31 26.84
C PRO A 111 -24.67 -5.55 25.57
N CYS A 112 -24.01 -5.88 24.47
CA CYS A 112 -24.43 -5.46 23.15
C CYS A 112 -25.72 -6.18 22.74
N PRO A 113 -26.65 -5.52 22.05
CA PRO A 113 -27.85 -6.16 21.52
C PRO A 113 -27.51 -7.30 20.54
N THR A 114 -28.42 -8.26 20.42
CA THR A 114 -28.27 -9.43 19.55
C THR A 114 -27.92 -9.02 18.12
N GLY A 115 -26.92 -9.68 17.53
CA GLY A 115 -26.44 -9.38 16.18
C GLY A 115 -25.45 -8.21 16.10
N THR A 116 -25.06 -7.63 17.24
CA THR A 116 -24.00 -6.62 17.32
C THR A 116 -22.88 -7.08 18.26
N TYR A 117 -21.67 -6.57 18.03
CA TYR A 117 -20.46 -6.91 18.78
C TYR A 117 -19.80 -5.63 19.28
N PRO A 118 -19.24 -5.61 20.49
CA PRO A 118 -18.64 -4.41 21.04
C PRO A 118 -17.37 -4.07 20.25
N THR A 119 -17.26 -2.82 19.81
CA THR A 119 -16.03 -2.24 19.23
C THR A 119 -15.23 -1.44 20.25
N GLY A 120 -15.87 -1.09 21.39
CA GLY A 120 -15.27 -0.41 22.52
C GLY A 120 -16.33 -0.07 23.56
N GLY A 121 -15.94 0.65 24.60
CA GLY A 121 -16.84 1.15 25.63
C GLY A 121 -16.06 2.02 26.61
N ASP A 122 -16.79 2.55 27.58
CA ASP A 122 -16.23 3.23 28.73
C ASP A 122 -17.06 2.96 29.98
N ALA A 123 -16.65 3.55 31.09
CA ALA A 123 -17.40 3.58 32.32
C ALA A 123 -16.96 4.80 33.13
N TYR A 124 -17.87 5.31 33.94
CA TYR A 124 -17.62 6.35 34.94
C TYR A 124 -18.50 6.12 36.16
N VAL A 125 -18.14 6.76 37.26
CA VAL A 125 -18.86 6.66 38.52
C VAL A 125 -19.53 7.99 38.79
N THR A 126 -20.79 7.95 39.20
CA THR A 126 -21.55 9.11 39.66
C THR A 126 -22.02 8.93 41.11
N ASP A 127 -22.30 10.03 41.79
CA ASP A 127 -23.07 9.97 43.03
C ASP A 127 -24.55 9.62 42.73
N THR A 128 -25.34 9.41 43.78
CA THR A 128 -26.78 9.11 43.64
C THR A 128 -27.60 10.26 43.04
N MET A 129 -27.01 11.45 42.86
CA MET A 129 -27.62 12.60 42.21
C MET A 129 -27.15 12.76 40.74
N GLY A 130 -26.33 11.84 40.23
CA GLY A 130 -25.86 11.82 38.84
C GLY A 130 -24.64 12.71 38.57
N LYS A 131 -23.99 13.26 39.60
CA LYS A 131 -22.75 14.01 39.43
C LYS A 131 -21.59 13.03 39.31
N VAL A 132 -20.77 13.15 38.28
CA VAL A 132 -19.53 12.36 38.13
C VAL A 132 -18.63 12.57 39.35
N ILE A 133 -18.28 11.47 40.00
CA ILE A 133 -17.35 11.40 41.12
C ILE A 133 -16.10 10.65 40.69
N ASP A 134 -14.99 11.03 41.30
CA ASP A 134 -13.60 10.62 41.02
C ASP A 134 -13.41 9.29 40.25
N ASP A 135 -12.73 9.37 39.10
CA ASP A 135 -12.36 8.22 38.27
C ASP A 135 -11.42 7.23 38.98
N THR A 136 -10.76 7.63 40.08
CA THR A 136 -9.94 6.70 40.89
C THR A 136 -10.74 5.57 41.52
N LEU A 137 -12.08 5.70 41.59
CA LEU A 137 -12.97 4.64 42.04
C LEU A 137 -13.12 3.53 41.01
N LEU A 138 -12.82 3.76 39.73
CA LEU A 138 -12.77 2.71 38.72
C LEU A 138 -11.46 1.93 38.80
N GLN A 139 -11.57 0.62 39.03
CA GLN A 139 -10.41 -0.27 39.07
C GLN A 139 -10.07 -0.87 37.72
N GLY A 140 -11.02 -0.90 36.79
CA GLY A 140 -10.77 -1.40 35.45
C GLY A 140 -12.04 -1.54 34.63
N GLN A 141 -11.82 -1.64 33.32
CA GLN A 141 -12.87 -1.82 32.33
C GLN A 141 -12.37 -2.62 31.13
N PHE A 142 -13.22 -3.48 30.56
CA PHE A 142 -12.84 -4.40 29.50
C PHE A 142 -14.05 -4.98 28.76
N PHE A 143 -13.78 -5.56 27.60
CA PHE A 143 -14.75 -6.38 26.87
C PHE A 143 -15.18 -7.59 27.67
N THR A 144 -16.47 -7.91 27.62
CA THR A 144 -16.97 -9.21 28.08
C THR A 144 -17.04 -10.19 26.92
N PHE A 145 -16.84 -11.46 27.25
CA PHE A 145 -16.87 -12.56 26.29
C PHE A 145 -17.91 -13.58 26.72
N ASP A 146 -18.73 -14.02 25.78
CA ASP A 146 -19.61 -15.17 25.97
C ASP A 146 -18.78 -16.45 25.76
N THR A 147 -18.55 -17.17 26.86
CA THR A 147 -17.80 -18.44 26.86
C THR A 147 -18.63 -19.59 26.30
N GLN A 148 -19.95 -19.44 26.18
CA GLN A 148 -20.85 -20.47 25.63
C GLN A 148 -20.90 -20.43 24.10
N SER A 149 -20.73 -19.26 23.48
CA SER A 149 -20.76 -19.07 22.02
C SER A 149 -19.38 -19.02 21.36
N GLY A 150 -18.37 -19.66 21.97
CA GLY A 150 -17.03 -19.74 21.39
C GLY A 150 -16.12 -18.55 21.70
N ASN A 151 -16.29 -17.91 22.86
CA ASN A 151 -15.47 -16.79 23.34
C ASN A 151 -15.58 -15.54 22.45
N THR A 152 -16.81 -15.22 22.04
CA THR A 152 -17.10 -14.02 21.25
C THR A 152 -17.35 -12.83 22.15
N PRO A 153 -16.80 -11.64 21.86
CA PRO A 153 -17.04 -10.46 22.67
C PRO A 153 -18.51 -10.06 22.58
N ASN A 154 -19.17 -9.79 23.70
CA ASN A 154 -20.62 -9.58 23.76
C ASN A 154 -21.05 -8.33 24.55
N GLY A 155 -20.12 -7.54 25.07
CA GLY A 155 -20.44 -6.32 25.82
C GLY A 155 -19.22 -5.63 26.42
N TRP A 156 -19.48 -4.66 27.29
CA TRP A 156 -18.49 -3.94 28.07
C TRP A 156 -18.76 -4.11 29.57
N ARG A 157 -17.70 -4.20 30.37
CA ARG A 157 -17.78 -4.37 31.82
C ARG A 157 -16.78 -3.47 32.52
N ALA A 158 -17.19 -2.96 33.67
CA ALA A 158 -16.34 -2.17 34.54
C ALA A 158 -16.50 -2.58 36.01
N PHE A 159 -15.49 -2.21 36.80
CA PHE A 159 -15.38 -2.54 38.23
C PHE A 159 -15.02 -1.29 39.02
N THR A 160 -15.65 -1.14 40.18
CA THR A 160 -15.32 -0.08 41.14
C THR A 160 -14.63 -0.65 42.37
N ALA A 161 -13.86 0.18 43.06
CA ALA A 161 -13.26 -0.16 44.35
C ALA A 161 -14.34 -0.49 45.41
N ALA A 162 -13.97 -1.37 46.33
CA ALA A 162 -14.77 -1.76 47.49
C ALA A 162 -14.70 -0.72 48.63
N ASN A 163 -15.63 -0.82 49.58
CA ASN A 163 -15.62 -0.11 50.87
C ASN A 163 -15.65 1.42 50.77
N ASP A 164 -16.28 1.95 49.74
CA ASP A 164 -16.55 3.37 49.63
C ASP A 164 -17.63 3.78 50.63
N PRO A 165 -17.41 4.79 51.48
CA PRO A 165 -18.37 5.20 52.50
C PRO A 165 -19.70 5.70 51.94
N VAL A 166 -19.76 6.04 50.65
CA VAL A 166 -20.95 6.63 50.01
C VAL A 166 -21.52 5.68 48.94
N ALA A 167 -22.86 5.62 48.87
CA ALA A 167 -23.54 4.92 47.78
C ALA A 167 -23.32 5.66 46.46
N LYS A 168 -23.11 4.91 45.39
CA LYS A 168 -22.74 5.46 44.08
C LYS A 168 -23.44 4.72 42.95
N VAL A 169 -23.36 5.27 41.75
CA VAL A 169 -23.86 4.66 40.53
C VAL A 169 -22.68 4.46 39.59
N LEU A 170 -22.45 3.22 39.19
CA LEU A 170 -21.52 2.88 38.12
C LEU A 170 -22.28 2.91 36.80
N VAL A 171 -21.88 3.80 35.89
CA VAL A 171 -22.40 3.84 34.53
C VAL A 171 -21.44 3.09 33.63
N VAL A 172 -21.95 2.14 32.85
CA VAL A 172 -21.15 1.34 31.93
C VAL A 172 -21.71 1.48 30.52
N GLU A 173 -20.86 1.87 29.59
CA GLU A 173 -21.27 2.17 28.22
C GLU A 173 -20.53 1.27 27.24
N ALA A 174 -21.19 0.92 26.14
CA ALA A 174 -20.61 0.13 25.07
C ALA A 174 -21.00 0.71 23.71
N ILE A 175 -20.04 0.70 22.79
CA ILE A 175 -20.25 0.97 21.38
C ILE A 175 -20.26 -0.38 20.67
N CYS A 176 -21.39 -0.72 20.08
CA CYS A 176 -21.65 -1.99 19.42
C CYS A 176 -21.79 -1.78 17.92
N ALA A 177 -21.25 -2.68 17.11
CA ALA A 177 -21.36 -2.64 15.66
C ALA A 177 -21.95 -3.95 15.13
N ASN A 178 -22.70 -3.85 14.03
CA ASN A 178 -23.13 -5.01 13.25
C ASN A 178 -21.94 -5.61 12.48
N ALA A 179 -21.01 -6.24 13.20
CA ALA A 179 -19.97 -7.03 12.55
C ALA A 179 -20.55 -8.39 12.16
N SER A 180 -20.41 -8.77 10.88
CA SER A 180 -20.52 -10.18 10.50
C SER A 180 -19.32 -10.92 11.08
N PHE A 181 -19.39 -11.37 12.33
CA PHE A 181 -18.33 -12.18 12.94
C PHE A 181 -18.23 -13.49 12.16
N ARG A 182 -17.32 -13.56 11.20
CA ARG A 182 -16.85 -14.83 10.67
C ARG A 182 -15.68 -15.24 11.57
N PRO A 183 -15.80 -16.29 12.39
CA PRO A 183 -14.63 -16.90 13.01
C PRO A 183 -13.81 -17.50 11.86
N THR A 184 -12.97 -16.69 11.23
CA THR A 184 -11.88 -17.24 10.42
C THR A 184 -10.87 -17.72 11.45
N VAL A 185 -11.10 -18.95 11.91
CA VAL A 185 -10.11 -19.75 12.61
C VAL A 185 -8.96 -19.95 11.64
N ILE A 186 -8.04 -18.97 11.57
CA ILE A 186 -6.68 -19.24 11.13
C ILE A 186 -5.92 -19.65 12.39
N LEU A 187 -6.29 -20.82 12.92
CA LEU A 187 -5.29 -21.63 13.62
C LEU A 187 -4.35 -22.15 12.54
N GLN A 188 -3.42 -21.29 12.10
CA GLN A 188 -2.17 -21.78 11.52
C GLN A 188 -1.37 -22.41 12.67
N THR A 189 -1.80 -23.58 13.13
CA THR A 189 -0.84 -24.53 13.69
C THR A 189 0.14 -24.83 12.57
N ARG A 190 1.30 -24.16 12.58
CA ARG A 190 2.51 -24.65 11.93
C ARG A 190 2.82 -26.01 12.55
N GLN A 191 2.18 -27.07 12.08
CA GLN A 191 2.76 -28.39 12.22
C GLN A 191 3.98 -28.40 11.30
N ARG A 192 5.16 -28.13 11.88
CA ARG A 192 6.43 -28.57 11.30
C ARG A 192 6.31 -30.08 11.15
N SER A 193 6.07 -30.53 9.93
CA SER A 193 6.26 -31.93 9.53
C SER A 193 7.71 -32.34 9.87
N PRO A 194 7.94 -33.36 10.72
CA PRO A 194 9.27 -33.87 10.96
C PRO A 194 9.58 -34.91 9.87
N ASP A 195 9.69 -34.49 8.61
CA ASP A 195 10.18 -35.35 7.55
C ASP A 195 11.68 -35.12 7.34
N ARG A 196 12.47 -35.52 8.36
CA ARG A 196 13.90 -35.76 8.15
C ARG A 196 14.07 -37.23 7.79
N ARG A 197 14.22 -37.45 6.49
CA ARG A 197 14.76 -38.65 5.86
C ARG A 197 15.88 -39.25 6.71
N ALA A 198 15.68 -40.49 7.12
CA ALA A 198 16.74 -41.37 7.55
C ALA A 198 17.77 -41.50 6.40
N LEU A 199 19.00 -41.08 6.65
CA LEU A 199 20.14 -41.51 5.84
C LEU A 199 20.44 -42.98 6.20
N PRO A 200 20.54 -43.91 5.23
CA PRO A 200 21.04 -45.24 5.52
C PRO A 200 22.56 -45.19 5.72
N ALA A 201 23.01 -45.75 6.84
CA ALA A 201 24.42 -46.04 7.10
C ALA A 201 24.97 -46.95 5.98
N ARG A 202 25.99 -46.46 5.27
CA ARG A 202 26.84 -47.30 4.43
C ARG A 202 28.16 -47.53 5.15
N ARG A 203 28.39 -48.83 5.41
CA ARG A 203 29.62 -49.62 5.62
C ARG A 203 30.90 -48.86 5.93
#